data_AF-A0A352N7B5-F1
#
_entry.id   AF-A0A352N7B5-F1
#
_cell.length_a   1.000
_cell.length_b   1.000
_cell.length_c   1.000
_cell.angle_alpha   90.00
_cell.angle_beta   90.00
_cell.angle_gamma   90.00
#
_symmetry.space_group_name_H-M   'P 1'
#
loop_
_entity.id
_entity.type
_entity.pdbx_description
1 polymer ?
#
loop_
_entity_poly.entity_id
_entity_poly.type
_entity_poly.pdbx_seq_one_letter_code
_entity_poly.pdbx_strand_id
1 'polypeptide(L)'
;MAMVICFAVSAGNVTLPDGRVLENAFVMSERPDGLEIGHKNGVIFVNFTDLPKDIQKKYNYSLEKAAQYQADVAGFKEQRAKELASRKVEQAKAFEEQQKRTAEMEFDKLGIEIQQYQNRIANLKAEIPRLEQNYSSLLNKSSQMMIDNAVMNQTSTGGNFCWNGGFLTTGGGQTARKKEAIKQITDEAAETKETLDSDKKELQQKEDKLVVMKNSYEKMKAQRKQ
;
A
#
# COMPACT_ATOMS: atom_id res chain seq x y z
N MET A 1 -3.48 -37.22 34.08
CA MET A 1 -4.94 -37.24 33.96
C MET A 1 -5.53 -36.98 35.34
N ALA A 2 -5.96 -35.75 35.61
CA ALA A 2 -6.64 -35.45 36.87
C ALA A 2 -8.11 -35.85 36.73
N MET A 3 -8.52 -36.82 37.54
CA MET A 3 -9.91 -37.28 37.64
C MET A 3 -10.72 -36.19 38.34
N VAL A 4 -11.46 -35.39 37.57
CA VAL A 4 -12.41 -34.40 38.11
C VAL A 4 -13.64 -35.19 38.57
N ILE A 5 -13.69 -35.50 39.86
CA ILE A 5 -14.88 -36.10 40.48
C ILE A 5 -15.82 -34.94 40.85
N CYS A 6 -16.84 -34.73 40.02
CA CYS A 6 -17.86 -33.71 40.23
C CYS A 6 -18.91 -34.26 41.22
N PHE A 7 -18.68 -34.09 42.53
CA PHE A 7 -19.69 -34.36 43.55
C PHE A 7 -20.62 -33.14 43.69
N ALA A 8 -21.75 -33.16 43.00
CA ALA A 8 -22.83 -32.21 43.26
C ALA A 8 -23.58 -32.62 44.55
N VAL A 9 -23.15 -32.08 45.70
CA VAL A 9 -23.88 -32.15 46.97
C VAL A 9 -24.69 -30.86 47.17
N SER A 10 -25.98 -31.01 47.48
CA SER A 10 -27.03 -30.00 47.30
C SER A 10 -27.10 -28.85 48.31
N ALA A 11 -27.41 -27.66 47.78
CA ALA A 11 -28.51 -26.73 48.14
C ALA A 11 -28.83 -26.46 49.63
N GLY A 12 -27.82 -26.06 50.40
CA GLY A 12 -28.02 -25.37 51.68
C GLY A 12 -27.55 -23.92 51.60
N ASN A 13 -28.11 -23.03 52.43
CA ASN A 13 -27.54 -21.70 52.63
C ASN A 13 -26.21 -21.86 53.38
N VAL A 14 -25.10 -21.41 52.78
CA VAL A 14 -23.79 -21.43 53.44
C VAL A 14 -23.51 -20.06 54.01
N THR A 15 -23.42 -19.96 55.34
CA THR A 15 -23.04 -18.74 56.03
C THR A 15 -21.52 -18.72 56.21
N LEU A 16 -20.90 -17.68 55.67
CA LEU A 16 -19.48 -17.40 55.84
C LEU A 16 -19.23 -16.73 57.22
N PRO A 17 -18.02 -16.85 57.78
CA PRO A 17 -17.65 -16.24 59.07
C PRO A 17 -17.77 -14.71 59.11
N ASP A 18 -17.79 -14.07 57.95
CA ASP A 18 -17.97 -12.62 57.78
C ASP A 18 -19.44 -12.16 57.75
N GLY A 19 -20.38 -13.10 57.91
CA GLY A 19 -21.82 -12.83 57.90
C GLY A 19 -22.48 -12.86 56.52
N ARG A 20 -21.72 -13.12 55.44
CA ARG A 20 -22.31 -13.31 54.10
C ARG A 20 -23.01 -14.66 54.01
N VAL A 21 -24.23 -14.67 53.47
CA VAL A 21 -25.02 -15.88 53.24
C VAL A 21 -25.06 -16.17 51.75
N LEU A 22 -24.53 -17.31 51.34
CA LEU A 22 -24.59 -17.80 49.97
C LEU A 22 -25.88 -18.63 49.82
N GLU A 23 -26.89 -18.04 49.20
CA GLU A 23 -28.15 -18.72 48.87
C GLU A 23 -27.95 -19.77 47.77
N ASN A 24 -28.48 -20.98 47.99
CA ASN A 24 -28.36 -22.12 47.07
C ASN A 24 -26.91 -22.43 46.69
N ALA A 25 -26.01 -22.42 47.67
CA ALA A 25 -24.61 -22.68 47.45
C ALA A 25 -24.37 -24.16 47.08
N PHE A 26 -23.55 -24.40 46.05
CA PHE A 26 -23.03 -25.71 45.69
C PHE A 26 -21.54 -25.59 45.30
N VAL A 27 -20.76 -26.63 45.59
CA VAL A 27 -19.32 -26.64 45.27
C VAL A 27 -19.14 -27.04 43.81
N MET A 28 -18.46 -26.19 43.05
CA MET A 28 -18.14 -26.42 41.63
C MET A 28 -16.78 -27.09 41.47
N SER A 29 -15.77 -26.63 42.22
CA SER A 29 -14.41 -27.16 42.15
C SER A 29 -13.72 -27.06 43.50
N GLU A 30 -12.87 -28.03 43.78
CA GLU A 30 -12.06 -28.10 44.98
C GLU A 30 -10.60 -27.82 44.63
N ARG A 31 -9.99 -26.87 45.34
CA ARG A 31 -8.57 -26.55 45.23
C ARG A 31 -7.90 -26.71 46.59
N PRO A 32 -6.60 -26.99 46.68
CA PRO A 32 -5.93 -27.19 47.98
C PRO A 32 -6.03 -25.97 48.93
N ASP A 33 -6.24 -24.77 48.39
CA ASP A 33 -6.33 -23.51 49.11
C ASP A 33 -7.78 -23.02 49.35
N GLY A 34 -8.77 -23.58 48.66
CA GLY A 34 -10.17 -23.14 48.80
C GLY A 34 -11.17 -23.87 47.91
N LEU A 35 -12.43 -23.43 47.98
CA LEU A 35 -13.54 -23.97 47.19
C LEU A 35 -14.07 -22.91 46.23
N GLU A 36 -14.34 -23.32 44.99
CA GLU A 36 -15.18 -22.55 44.08
C GLU A 36 -16.63 -22.91 44.35
N ILE A 37 -17.40 -21.94 44.84
CA ILE A 37 -18.78 -22.11 45.24
C ILE A 37 -19.66 -21.35 44.23
N GLY A 38 -20.52 -22.10 43.54
CA GLY A 38 -21.62 -21.54 42.77
C GLY A 38 -22.77 -21.20 43.71
N HIS A 39 -23.35 -20.01 43.57
CA HIS A 39 -24.52 -19.55 44.33
C HIS A 39 -25.43 -18.73 43.41
N LYS A 40 -26.59 -18.30 43.93
CA LYS A 40 -27.61 -17.59 43.14
C LYS A 40 -27.11 -16.37 42.36
N ASN A 41 -26.08 -15.68 42.84
CA ASN A 41 -25.57 -14.43 42.24
C ASN A 41 -24.26 -14.62 41.45
N GLY A 42 -23.77 -15.86 41.29
CA GLY A 42 -22.56 -16.14 40.51
C GLY A 42 -21.67 -17.21 41.12
N VAL A 43 -20.38 -17.15 40.81
CA VAL A 43 -19.36 -18.07 41.32
C VAL A 43 -18.36 -17.25 42.13
N ILE A 44 -18.07 -17.70 43.35
CA ILE A 44 -17.09 -17.09 44.24
C ILE A 44 -16.04 -18.13 44.65
N PHE A 45 -14.78 -17.72 44.67
CA PHE A 45 -13.71 -18.51 45.27
C PHE A 45 -13.58 -18.12 46.75
N VAL A 46 -13.68 -19.11 47.64
CA VAL A 46 -13.57 -18.92 49.09
C VAL A 46 -12.40 -19.75 49.60
N ASN A 47 -11.45 -19.10 50.28
CA ASN A 47 -10.33 -19.79 50.91
C ASN A 47 -10.83 -20.69 52.05
N PHE A 48 -10.16 -21.82 52.27
CA PHE A 48 -10.53 -22.72 53.36
C PHE A 48 -10.44 -22.07 54.74
N THR A 49 -9.55 -21.10 54.95
CA THR A 49 -9.44 -20.31 56.18
C THR A 49 -10.72 -19.54 56.52
N ASP A 50 -11.47 -19.18 55.49
CA ASP A 50 -12.67 -18.35 55.57
C ASP A 50 -13.95 -19.21 55.50
N LEU A 51 -13.81 -20.54 55.56
CA LEU A 51 -14.94 -21.48 55.62
C LEU A 51 -15.21 -21.94 57.06
N PRO A 52 -16.46 -22.28 57.42
CA PRO A 52 -16.76 -22.91 58.69
C PRO A 52 -15.95 -24.20 58.91
N LYS A 53 -15.55 -24.46 60.16
CA LYS A 53 -14.72 -25.63 60.52
C LYS A 53 -15.34 -26.98 60.09
N ASP A 54 -16.67 -27.06 60.07
CA ASP A 54 -17.38 -28.27 59.64
C ASP A 54 -17.20 -28.54 58.14
N ILE A 55 -17.15 -27.48 57.33
CA ILE A 55 -16.87 -27.57 55.89
C ILE A 55 -15.39 -27.85 55.66
N GLN A 56 -14.48 -27.20 56.39
CA GLN A 56 -13.04 -27.48 56.30
C GLN A 56 -12.73 -28.97 56.56
N LYS A 57 -13.36 -29.58 57.58
CA LYS A 57 -13.22 -31.01 57.90
C LYS A 57 -13.82 -31.90 56.81
N LYS A 58 -14.98 -31.53 56.26
CA LYS A 58 -15.66 -32.29 55.19
C LYS A 58 -14.81 -32.43 53.93
N TYR A 59 -14.00 -31.41 53.61
CA TYR A 59 -13.12 -31.38 52.44
C TYR A 59 -11.63 -31.61 52.77
N ASN A 60 -11.33 -32.22 53.94
CA ASN A 60 -9.97 -32.63 54.32
C ASN A 60 -8.90 -31.53 54.17
N TYR A 61 -9.23 -30.30 54.56
CA TYR A 61 -8.30 -29.18 54.46
C TYR A 61 -6.96 -29.46 55.17
N SER A 62 -5.86 -29.20 54.48
CA SER A 62 -4.50 -29.29 55.02
C SER A 62 -3.77 -27.96 54.81
N LEU A 63 -3.35 -27.34 55.92
CA LEU A 63 -2.62 -26.07 55.91
C LEU A 63 -1.33 -26.16 55.09
N GLU A 64 -0.63 -27.30 55.18
CA GLU A 64 0.63 -27.53 54.45
C GLU A 64 0.40 -27.62 52.93
N LYS A 65 -0.63 -28.35 52.50
CA LYS A 65 -0.99 -28.46 51.07
C LYS A 65 -1.47 -27.12 50.50
N ALA A 66 -2.21 -26.33 51.28
CA ALA A 66 -2.67 -25.01 50.89
C ALA A 66 -1.49 -24.04 50.72
N ALA A 67 -0.56 -24.03 51.67
CA ALA A 67 0.63 -23.18 51.62
C ALA A 67 1.55 -23.54 50.44
N GLN A 68 1.79 -24.83 50.19
CA GLN A 68 2.56 -25.29 49.02
C GLN A 68 1.90 -24.86 47.71
N TYR A 69 0.59 -25.07 47.59
CA TYR A 69 -0.16 -24.68 46.40
C TYR A 69 -0.11 -23.16 46.14
N GLN A 70 -0.26 -22.34 47.18
CA GLN A 70 -0.14 -20.89 47.06
C GLN A 70 1.27 -20.44 46.62
N ALA A 71 2.32 -21.07 47.16
CA ALA A 71 3.69 -20.81 46.76
C ALA A 71 3.93 -21.17 45.28
N ASP A 72 3.44 -22.33 44.84
CA ASP A 72 3.54 -22.76 43.45
C ASP A 72 2.79 -21.80 42.52
N VAL A 73 1.55 -21.43 42.86
CA VAL A 73 0.74 -20.48 42.09
C VAL A 73 1.41 -19.10 42.01
N ALA A 74 2.04 -18.63 43.09
CA ALA A 74 2.80 -17.39 43.09
C ALA A 74 4.00 -17.47 42.14
N GLY A 75 4.76 -18.58 42.19
CA GLY A 75 5.87 -18.83 41.27
C GLY A 75 5.44 -18.85 39.80
N PHE A 76 4.36 -19.55 39.47
CA PHE A 76 3.81 -19.60 38.11
C PHE A 76 3.30 -18.22 37.64
N LYS A 77 2.68 -17.44 38.52
CA LYS A 77 2.23 -16.08 38.19
C LYS A 77 3.41 -15.17 37.88
N GLU A 78 4.48 -15.23 38.66
CA GLU A 78 5.69 -14.42 38.43
C GLU A 78 6.37 -14.82 37.12
N GLN A 79 6.51 -16.12 36.86
CA GLN A 79 7.09 -16.62 35.61
C GLN A 79 6.27 -16.20 34.39
N ARG A 80 4.93 -16.30 34.46
CA ARG A 80 4.03 -15.85 33.39
C ARG A 80 4.09 -14.33 33.20
N ALA A 81 4.21 -13.56 34.28
CA ALA A 81 4.36 -12.11 34.20
C ALA A 81 5.67 -11.72 33.51
N LYS A 82 6.78 -12.40 33.85
CA LYS A 82 8.09 -12.23 33.18
C LYS A 82 8.03 -12.59 31.70
N GLU A 83 7.39 -13.70 31.34
CA GLU A 83 7.22 -14.12 29.95
C GLU A 83 6.34 -13.17 29.13
N LEU A 84 5.26 -12.64 29.72
CA LEU A 84 4.42 -11.64 29.06
C LEU A 84 5.18 -10.32 28.88
N ALA A 85 5.99 -9.92 29.85
CA ALA A 85 6.83 -8.74 29.75
C ALA A 85 7.88 -8.91 28.64
N SER A 86 8.57 -10.05 28.57
CA SER A 86 9.56 -10.31 27.52
C SER A 86 8.92 -10.35 26.13
N ARG A 87 7.76 -10.99 25.97
CA ARG A 87 7.02 -11.00 24.70
C ARG A 87 6.60 -9.61 24.24
N LYS A 88 6.14 -8.75 25.15
CA LYS A 88 5.79 -7.36 24.80
C LYS A 88 7.00 -6.57 24.32
N VAL A 89 8.15 -6.76 24.98
CA VAL A 89 9.41 -6.11 24.56
C VAL A 89 9.85 -6.64 23.20
N GLU A 90 9.79 -7.95 22.96
CA GLU A 90 10.13 -8.56 21.67
C GLU A 90 9.21 -8.11 20.55
N GLN A 91 7.90 -8.05 20.79
CA GLN A 91 6.92 -7.53 19.84
C GLN A 91 7.16 -6.05 19.51
N ALA A 92 7.45 -5.23 20.53
CA ALA A 92 7.78 -3.82 20.31
C ALA A 92 9.04 -3.65 19.46
N LYS A 93 10.09 -4.45 19.74
CA LYS A 93 11.33 -4.46 18.93
C LYS A 93 11.09 -4.92 17.50
N ALA A 94 10.34 -6.01 17.30
CA ALA A 94 10.01 -6.52 15.97
C ALA A 94 9.20 -5.51 15.16
N PHE A 95 8.26 -4.82 15.81
CA PHE A 95 7.47 -3.76 15.18
C PHE A 95 8.32 -2.54 14.81
N GLU A 96 9.22 -2.11 15.70
CA GLU A 96 10.16 -1.03 15.41
C GLU A 96 11.10 -1.39 14.25
N GLU A 97 11.63 -2.61 14.23
CA GLU A 97 12.47 -3.10 13.14
C GLU A 97 11.70 -3.18 11.82
N GLN A 98 10.45 -3.65 11.86
CA GLN A 98 9.59 -3.69 10.68
C GLN A 98 9.34 -2.27 10.13
N GLN A 99 9.07 -1.29 10.99
CA GLN A 99 8.90 0.10 10.57
C GLN A 99 10.18 0.67 9.93
N LYS A 100 11.35 0.39 10.52
CA LYS A 100 12.65 0.78 9.96
C LYS A 100 12.85 0.18 8.57
N ARG A 101 12.60 -1.13 8.41
CA ARG A 101 12.70 -1.82 7.12
C ARG A 101 11.74 -1.25 6.07
N THR A 102 10.50 -0.95 6.45
CA THR A 102 9.53 -0.35 5.51
C THR A 102 9.95 1.05 5.08
N ALA A 103 10.45 1.87 6.00
CA ALA A 103 10.95 3.21 5.68
C ALA A 103 12.18 3.16 4.76
N GLU A 104 13.07 2.18 4.94
CA GLU A 104 14.21 1.96 4.06
C GLU A 104 13.80 1.54 2.65
N MET A 105 12.85 0.59 2.52
CA MET A 105 12.31 0.20 1.22
C MET A 105 11.63 1.37 0.49
N GLU A 106 10.89 2.22 1.21
CA GLU A 106 10.28 3.41 0.63
C GLU A 106 11.32 4.41 0.12
N PHE A 107 12.41 4.59 0.87
CA PHE A 107 13.52 5.45 0.48
C PHE A 107 14.22 4.94 -0.79
N ASP A 108 14.51 3.64 -0.85
CA ASP A 108 15.16 3.03 -2.02
C ASP A 108 14.24 3.07 -3.25
N LYS A 109 12.95 2.81 -3.06
CA LYS A 109 11.93 2.92 -4.12
C LYS A 109 11.87 4.34 -4.68
N LEU A 110 11.89 5.36 -3.82
CA LEU A 110 11.91 6.76 -4.24
C LEU A 110 13.18 7.10 -5.02
N GLY A 111 14.33 6.56 -4.63
CA GLY A 111 15.59 6.70 -5.38
C GLY A 111 15.51 6.12 -6.79
N ILE A 112 14.93 4.93 -6.93
CA ILE A 112 14.71 4.29 -8.25
C ILE A 112 13.74 5.12 -9.10
N GLU A 113 12.63 5.62 -8.52
CA GLU A 113 11.68 6.47 -9.26
C GLU A 113 12.35 7.76 -9.75
N ILE A 114 13.15 8.42 -8.91
CA ILE A 114 13.93 9.60 -9.30
C ILE A 114 14.83 9.30 -10.51
N GLN A 115 15.54 8.18 -10.50
CA GLN A 115 16.42 7.78 -11.61
C GLN A 115 15.63 7.52 -12.90
N GLN A 116 14.47 6.86 -12.82
CA GLN A 116 13.60 6.62 -13.96
C GLN A 116 13.11 7.93 -14.59
N TYR A 117 12.72 8.90 -13.76
CA TYR A 117 12.29 10.23 -14.24
C TYR A 117 13.44 10.99 -14.91
N GLN A 118 14.65 10.93 -14.34
CA GLN A 118 15.83 11.53 -14.97
C GLN A 118 16.10 10.95 -16.35
N ASN A 119 16.00 9.63 -16.50
CA ASN A 119 16.19 8.97 -17.79
C ASN A 119 15.11 9.38 -18.80
N ARG A 120 13.83 9.42 -18.40
CA ARG A 120 12.74 9.85 -19.30
C ARG A 120 12.91 11.31 -19.72
N ILE A 121 13.26 12.20 -18.79
CA ILE A 121 13.56 13.61 -19.09
C ILE A 121 14.72 13.74 -20.07
N ALA A 122 15.80 12.97 -19.87
CA ALA A 122 16.95 12.97 -20.79
C ALA A 122 16.55 12.52 -22.20
N ASN A 123 15.74 11.46 -22.31
CA ASN A 123 15.22 10.98 -23.58
C ASN A 123 14.33 12.03 -24.27
N LEU A 124 13.37 12.62 -23.55
CA LEU A 124 12.50 13.68 -24.07
C LEU A 124 13.30 14.90 -24.54
N LYS A 125 14.33 15.31 -23.80
CA LYS A 125 15.23 16.41 -24.19
C LYS A 125 16.03 16.11 -25.46
N ALA A 126 16.28 14.83 -25.77
CA ALA A 126 16.93 14.42 -27.00
C ALA A 126 15.95 14.24 -28.18
N GLU A 127 14.71 13.85 -27.88
CA GLU A 127 13.65 13.56 -28.87
C GLU A 127 13.00 14.84 -29.42
N ILE A 128 12.68 15.80 -28.54
CA ILE A 128 12.03 17.06 -28.92
C ILE A 128 12.78 17.80 -30.04
N PRO A 129 14.11 18.02 -29.98
CA PRO A 129 14.83 18.69 -31.06
C PRO A 129 14.77 17.94 -32.40
N ARG A 130 14.72 16.59 -32.37
CA ARG A 130 14.57 15.78 -33.58
C ARG A 130 13.19 15.96 -34.20
N LEU A 131 12.14 15.99 -33.38
CA LEU A 131 10.78 16.25 -33.83
C LEU A 131 10.63 17.68 -34.38
N GLU A 132 11.25 18.68 -33.75
CA GLU A 132 11.26 20.07 -34.24
C GLU A 132 11.94 20.18 -35.61
N GLN A 133 13.06 19.49 -35.81
CA GLN A 133 13.75 19.43 -37.09
C GLN A 133 12.88 18.73 -38.16
N ASN A 134 12.27 17.60 -37.81
CA ASN A 134 11.39 16.85 -38.71
C ASN A 134 10.19 17.71 -39.15
N TYR A 135 9.50 18.31 -38.18
CA TYR A 135 8.37 19.21 -38.43
C TYR A 135 8.76 20.37 -39.36
N SER A 136 9.89 21.03 -39.10
CA SER A 136 10.40 22.11 -39.95
C SER A 136 10.69 21.63 -41.37
N SER A 137 11.23 20.42 -41.52
CA SER A 137 11.52 19.82 -42.83
C SER A 137 10.24 19.51 -43.62
N LEU A 138 9.20 19.01 -42.96
CA LEU A 138 7.89 18.73 -43.58
C LEU A 138 7.21 20.01 -44.03
N LEU A 139 7.25 21.08 -43.22
CA LEU A 139 6.72 22.39 -43.60
C LEU A 139 7.44 22.98 -44.82
N ASN A 140 8.77 22.90 -44.85
CA ASN A 140 9.57 23.38 -45.98
C ASN A 140 9.25 22.58 -47.25
N LYS A 141 9.14 21.25 -47.13
CA LYS A 141 8.79 20.36 -48.24
C LYS A 141 7.38 20.65 -48.79
N SER A 142 6.40 20.82 -47.90
CA SER A 142 5.02 21.19 -48.27
C SER A 142 5.00 22.54 -48.99
N SER A 143 5.70 23.55 -48.45
CA SER A 143 5.81 24.89 -49.04
C SER A 143 6.44 24.85 -50.43
N GLN A 144 7.53 24.09 -50.61
CA GLN A 144 8.18 23.92 -51.91
C GLN A 144 7.25 23.28 -52.94
N MET A 145 6.50 22.23 -52.55
CA MET A 145 5.53 21.59 -53.45
C MET A 145 4.38 22.51 -53.86
N MET A 146 3.93 23.40 -52.98
CA MET A 146 2.91 24.40 -53.31
C MET A 146 3.44 25.43 -54.32
N ILE A 147 4.69 25.89 -54.15
CA ILE A 147 5.35 26.81 -55.09
C ILE A 147 5.50 26.15 -56.47
N ASP A 148 6.01 24.93 -56.52
CA ASP A 148 6.22 24.18 -57.77
C ASP A 148 4.89 23.94 -58.51
N ASN A 149 3.79 23.75 -57.77
CA ASN A 149 2.47 23.60 -58.34
C ASN A 149 1.90 24.92 -58.90
N ALA A 150 2.15 26.05 -58.23
CA ALA A 150 1.72 27.36 -58.69
C ALA A 150 2.42 27.79 -60.00
N VAL A 151 3.74 27.53 -60.10
CA VAL A 151 4.53 27.84 -61.30
C VAL A 151 4.05 27.06 -62.52
N MET A 152 3.68 25.78 -62.36
CA MET A 152 3.16 24.96 -63.47
C MET A 152 1.80 25.42 -64.00
N ASN A 153 0.96 26.02 -63.17
CA ASN A 153 -0.34 26.52 -63.62
C ASN A 153 -0.21 27.80 -64.47
N GLN A 154 0.79 28.65 -64.21
CA GLN A 154 1.00 29.90 -64.95
C GLN A 154 1.55 29.70 -66.38
N THR A 155 2.32 28.65 -66.62
CA THR A 155 2.91 28.39 -67.96
C THR A 155 1.94 27.78 -68.97
N SER A 156 0.75 27.32 -68.52
CA SER A 156 -0.26 26.69 -69.39
C SER A 156 -1.33 27.65 -69.94
N THR A 157 -1.42 28.88 -69.41
CA THR A 157 -2.46 29.86 -69.81
C THR A 157 -2.01 30.78 -70.95
N GLY A 158 -0.78 30.64 -71.45
CA GLY A 158 -0.15 31.61 -72.37
C GLY A 158 0.11 31.15 -73.81
N GLY A 159 -0.36 29.98 -74.25
CA GLY A 159 0.02 29.46 -75.58
C GLY A 159 -0.95 28.47 -76.19
N ASN A 160 -2.13 28.93 -76.58
CA ASN A 160 -3.00 28.20 -77.49
C ASN A 160 -2.48 28.38 -78.94
N PHE A 161 -1.35 27.74 -79.28
CA PHE A 161 -0.96 27.55 -80.67
C PHE A 161 -1.47 26.19 -81.13
N CYS A 162 -2.63 26.21 -81.79
CA CYS A 162 -3.12 25.10 -82.58
C CYS A 162 -2.15 24.84 -83.74
N TRP A 163 -1.67 23.59 -83.93
CA TRP A 163 -1.39 23.06 -85.27
C TRP A 163 -1.61 21.54 -85.28
N ASN A 164 -2.69 21.14 -85.98
CA ASN A 164 -3.07 19.83 -86.52
C ASN A 164 -2.78 18.51 -85.76
N GLY A 165 -3.89 17.87 -85.34
CA GLY A 165 -4.07 16.41 -85.43
C GLY A 165 -3.69 15.59 -84.20
N GLY A 166 -4.68 15.28 -83.35
CA GLY A 166 -4.59 14.25 -82.31
C GLY A 166 -4.43 14.80 -80.89
N PHE A 167 -5.53 15.25 -80.29
CA PHE A 167 -5.54 15.77 -78.93
C PHE A 167 -5.70 14.62 -77.92
N LEU A 168 -4.58 14.17 -77.33
CA LEU A 168 -4.57 13.30 -76.15
C LEU A 168 -4.42 14.16 -74.89
N THR A 169 -5.51 14.38 -74.17
CA THR A 169 -5.51 15.05 -72.86
C THR A 169 -5.05 14.09 -71.77
N THR A 170 -3.74 13.92 -71.60
CA THR A 170 -3.14 13.12 -70.50
C THR A 170 -2.72 13.94 -69.29
N GLY A 171 -2.98 15.25 -69.25
CA GLY A 171 -2.50 16.17 -68.18
C GLY A 171 -3.23 16.09 -66.82
N GLY A 172 -4.42 15.48 -66.74
CA GLY A 172 -5.22 15.47 -65.51
C GLY A 172 -4.63 14.63 -64.37
N GLY A 173 -3.95 13.53 -64.67
CA GLY A 173 -3.48 12.57 -63.66
C GLY A 173 -2.32 13.08 -62.79
N GLN A 174 -1.47 13.97 -63.30
CA GLN A 174 -0.31 14.47 -62.55
C GLN A 174 -0.69 15.49 -61.47
N THR A 175 -1.71 16.32 -61.73
CA THR A 175 -2.17 17.33 -60.76
C THR A 175 -2.85 16.68 -59.55
N ALA A 176 -3.63 15.62 -59.76
CA ALA A 176 -4.28 14.87 -58.68
C ALA A 176 -3.26 14.20 -57.75
N ARG A 177 -2.22 13.54 -58.31
CA ARG A 177 -1.15 12.91 -57.52
C ARG A 177 -0.36 13.91 -56.68
N LYS A 178 -0.06 15.10 -57.22
CA LYS A 178 0.62 16.17 -56.47
C LYS A 178 -0.22 16.72 -55.33
N LYS A 179 -1.53 16.94 -55.55
CA LYS A 179 -2.46 17.37 -54.49
C LYS A 179 -2.52 16.36 -53.36
N GLU A 180 -2.57 15.07 -53.68
CA GLU A 180 -2.56 14.00 -52.68
C GLU A 180 -1.25 13.97 -51.87
N ALA A 181 -0.10 14.14 -52.53
CA ALA A 181 1.20 14.20 -51.85
C ALA A 181 1.32 15.42 -50.91
N ILE A 182 0.81 16.59 -51.31
CA ILE A 182 0.78 17.79 -50.44
C ILE A 182 -0.10 17.53 -49.22
N LYS A 183 -1.26 16.90 -49.41
CA LYS A 183 -2.17 16.55 -48.32
C LYS A 183 -1.47 15.61 -47.33
N GLN A 184 -0.86 14.53 -47.82
CA GLN A 184 -0.12 13.58 -46.97
C GLN A 184 0.97 14.25 -46.14
N ILE A 185 1.80 15.11 -46.74
CA ILE A 185 2.86 15.84 -46.00
C ILE A 185 2.26 16.79 -44.96
N THR A 186 1.12 17.40 -45.27
CA THR A 186 0.43 18.32 -44.34
C THR A 186 -0.17 17.57 -43.16
N ASP A 187 -0.75 16.40 -43.41
CA ASP A 187 -1.28 15.50 -42.38
C ASP A 187 -0.14 14.97 -41.49
N GLU A 188 0.97 14.50 -42.08
CA GLU A 188 2.19 14.09 -41.35
C GLU A 188 2.78 15.23 -40.48
N ALA A 189 2.77 16.46 -40.99
CA ALA A 189 3.23 17.64 -40.25
C ALA A 189 2.32 17.94 -39.05
N ALA A 190 1.00 17.77 -39.22
CA ALA A 190 0.04 17.95 -38.14
C ALA A 190 0.22 16.90 -37.03
N GLU A 191 0.38 15.63 -37.38
CA GLU A 191 0.65 14.53 -36.43
C GLU A 191 1.98 14.74 -35.69
N THR A 192 3.03 15.15 -36.42
CA THR A 192 4.34 15.46 -35.80
C THR A 192 4.24 16.62 -34.81
N LYS A 193 3.43 17.65 -35.13
CA LYS A 193 3.18 18.78 -34.23
C LYS A 193 2.43 18.36 -32.97
N GLU A 194 1.40 17.54 -33.11
CA GLU A 194 0.64 17.03 -31.96
C GLU A 194 1.54 16.21 -31.02
N THR A 195 2.38 15.35 -31.58
CA THR A 195 3.38 14.57 -30.83
C THR A 195 4.36 15.50 -30.10
N LEU A 196 4.88 16.52 -30.80
CA LEU A 196 5.80 17.51 -30.22
C LEU A 196 5.18 18.27 -29.05
N ASP A 197 3.93 18.73 -29.18
CA ASP A 197 3.22 19.45 -28.12
C ASP A 197 2.93 18.55 -26.92
N SER A 198 2.58 17.28 -27.17
CA SER A 198 2.43 16.25 -26.13
C SER A 198 3.73 16.01 -25.37
N ASP A 199 4.85 15.80 -26.07
CA ASP A 199 6.15 15.52 -25.47
C ASP A 199 6.69 16.71 -24.67
N LYS A 200 6.48 17.94 -25.14
CA LYS A 200 6.81 19.16 -24.38
C LYS A 200 6.03 19.25 -23.08
N LYS A 201 4.73 18.91 -23.13
CA LYS A 201 3.88 18.88 -21.94
C LYS A 201 4.31 17.77 -20.97
N GLU A 202 4.64 16.58 -21.48
CA GLU A 202 5.16 15.49 -20.65
C GLU A 202 6.47 15.91 -19.99
N LEU A 203 7.40 16.51 -20.74
CA LEU A 203 8.69 16.98 -20.21
C LEU A 203 8.49 17.91 -19.01
N GLN A 204 7.66 18.95 -19.17
CA GLN A 204 7.37 19.90 -18.09
C GLN A 204 6.81 19.20 -16.85
N GLN A 205 5.80 18.35 -17.03
CA GLN A 205 5.17 17.61 -15.92
C GLN A 205 6.19 16.70 -15.18
N LYS A 206 7.08 16.05 -15.92
CA LYS A 206 8.11 15.18 -15.34
C LYS A 206 9.16 15.98 -14.59
N GLU A 207 9.57 17.15 -15.10
CA GLU A 207 10.50 18.05 -14.42
C GLU A 207 9.92 18.56 -13.10
N ASP A 208 8.66 19.02 -13.10
CA ASP A 208 7.98 19.49 -11.90
C ASP A 208 7.87 18.37 -10.84
N LYS A 209 7.46 17.17 -11.25
CA LYS A 209 7.38 16.02 -10.35
C LYS A 209 8.76 15.60 -9.82
N LEU A 210 9.81 15.67 -10.64
CA LEU A 210 11.18 15.35 -10.22
C LEU A 210 11.65 16.27 -9.09
N VAL A 211 11.31 17.56 -9.14
CA VAL A 211 11.64 18.52 -8.08
C VAL A 211 10.99 18.11 -6.76
N VAL A 212 9.69 17.78 -6.77
CA VAL A 212 8.95 17.33 -5.57
C VAL A 212 9.56 16.05 -4.98
N MET A 213 9.89 15.08 -5.83
CA MET A 213 10.49 13.82 -5.38
C MET A 213 11.88 14.02 -4.77
N LYS A 214 12.72 14.85 -5.38
CA LYS A 214 14.06 15.18 -4.83
C LYS A 214 13.97 15.85 -3.46
N ASN A 215 13.04 16.78 -3.28
CA ASN A 215 12.82 17.43 -1.99
C ASN A 215 12.38 16.41 -0.92
N SER A 216 11.49 15.50 -1.29
CA SER A 216 11.03 14.41 -0.41
C SER A 216 12.19 13.47 -0.04
N TYR A 217 13.03 13.12 -1.01
CA TYR A 217 14.20 12.28 -0.81
C TYR A 217 15.22 12.91 0.14
N GLU A 218 15.55 14.20 -0.03
CA GLU A 218 16.47 14.89 0.88
C GLU A 218 15.89 15.02 2.29
N LYS A 219 14.56 15.19 2.43
CA LYS A 219 13.90 15.16 3.74
C LYS A 219 14.03 13.80 4.42
N MET A 220 13.77 12.69 3.71
CA MET A 220 13.91 11.34 4.26
C MET A 220 15.37 11.02 4.59
N LYS A 221 16.31 11.45 3.75
CA LYS A 221 17.76 11.32 3.99
C LYS A 221 18.22 12.09 5.21
N ALA A 222 17.66 13.27 5.48
CA ALA A 222 17.94 14.03 6.70
C ALA A 222 17.41 13.32 7.95
N GLN A 223 16.21 12.72 7.88
CA GLN A 223 15.63 11.95 8.98
C GLN A 223 16.46 10.71 9.36
N ARG A 224 17.14 10.06 8.38
CA ARG A 224 18.02 8.92 8.65
C ARG A 224 19.32 9.28 9.38
N LYS A 225 19.71 10.56 9.39
CA LYS A 225 20.94 11.03 10.05
C LYS A 225 20.74 11.42 11.52
N GLN A 226 19.48 11.51 11.97
CA GLN A 226 19.10 11.81 13.35
C GLN A 226 18.95 10.51 14.14
#